data_AF-A0A8H7BJ66-F1
#
_entry.id   AF-A0A8H7BJ66-F1
#
_cell.length_a   1.000
_cell.length_b   1.000
_cell.length_c   1.000
_cell.angle_alpha   90.00
_cell.angle_beta   90.00
_cell.angle_gamma   90.00
#
_symmetry.space_group_name_H-M   'P 1'
#
loop_
_entity.id
_entity.type
_entity.pdbx_description
1 polymer ?
#
loop_
_entity_poly.entity_id
_entity_poly.type
_entity_poly.pdbx_seq_one_letter_code
_entity_poly.pdbx_strand_id
1 'polypeptide(L)'
;MDDLVPNTYQTNNSKATVNGVENAPLLSGPVVVQRANDLVPQFGYIGNYPDEAGRGVKVFHNTNVPFSTFICGVQGSGKSHTTACMLENALIPYKQLGRLEAPACAMVFSYGSWSTGGSGFSVREAVHLAHAKHEFPGQKVRRITVLVSADNGAIRSCYEDPICNVRVVPFKLNARALDITAMRALMGVGDKSPTLYMGQVEMVLRRISSTSKDGLLDYNLFIREVKKLDLSREQAQALD
;
A
#
# COMPACT_ATOMS: atom_id res chain seq x y z
N MET A 1 10.34 21.97 20.22
CA MET A 1 9.90 20.60 20.61
C MET A 1 9.07 20.63 21.89
N ASP A 2 9.09 21.73 22.65
CA ASP A 2 8.33 21.89 23.90
C ASP A 2 6.83 22.18 23.70
N ASP A 3 6.38 22.56 22.50
CA ASP A 3 4.95 22.78 22.20
C ASP A 3 4.15 21.48 21.97
N LEU A 4 4.80 20.31 21.94
CA LEU A 4 4.16 19.01 21.72
C LEU A 4 3.78 18.29 23.03
N VAL A 5 4.22 18.80 24.18
CA VAL A 5 3.80 18.30 25.49
C VAL A 5 2.76 19.28 26.02
N PRO A 6 1.46 19.01 25.88
CA PRO A 6 0.47 19.89 26.46
C PRO A 6 0.65 19.90 27.98
N ASN A 7 0.93 21.08 28.53
CA ASN A 7 0.76 21.37 29.95
C ASN A 7 -0.64 20.90 30.34
N THR A 8 -0.70 19.80 31.12
CA THR A 8 -1.88 19.28 31.84
C THR A 8 -3.19 19.96 31.43
N TYR A 9 -3.79 19.49 30.34
CA TYR A 9 -5.17 19.83 30.03
C TYR A 9 -6.06 19.17 31.07
N GLN A 10 -6.30 19.84 32.20
CA GLN A 10 -7.57 19.72 32.90
C GLN A 10 -8.64 20.36 32.03
N THR A 11 -8.99 19.69 30.93
CA THR A 11 -10.19 20.02 30.16
C THR A 11 -11.38 19.49 30.96
N ASN A 12 -11.98 20.37 31.77
CA ASN A 12 -13.30 20.14 32.41
C ASN A 12 -14.46 20.00 31.39
N ASN A 13 -14.16 19.72 30.13
CA ASN A 13 -15.11 19.66 29.03
C ASN A 13 -15.18 18.22 28.51
N SER A 14 -16.10 17.45 29.08
CA SER A 14 -16.30 16.02 28.78
C SER A 14 -16.43 15.73 27.28
N LYS A 15 -17.03 16.63 26.50
CA LYS A 15 -17.13 16.52 25.04
C LYS A 15 -15.78 16.61 24.31
N ALA A 16 -14.87 17.47 24.78
CA ALA A 16 -13.54 17.61 24.18
C ALA A 16 -12.66 16.38 24.47
N THR A 17 -12.78 15.81 25.68
CA THR A 17 -12.09 14.57 26.08
C THR A 17 -12.62 13.36 25.31
N VAL A 18 -13.94 13.27 25.10
CA VAL A 18 -14.59 12.23 24.28
C VAL A 18 -14.13 12.31 22.82
N ASN A 19 -14.20 13.50 22.20
CA ASN A 19 -13.76 13.70 20.82
C ASN A 19 -12.26 13.42 20.63
N GLY A 20 -11.43 13.72 21.64
CA GLY A 20 -9.99 13.45 21.61
C GLY A 20 -9.68 11.95 21.58
N VAL A 21 -10.42 11.14 22.36
CA VAL A 21 -10.21 9.69 22.41
C VAL A 21 -10.74 9.00 21.16
N GLU A 22 -11.94 9.37 20.70
CA GLU A 22 -12.56 8.77 19.51
C GLU A 22 -11.69 8.92 18.27
N ASN A 23 -11.05 10.08 18.10
CA ASN A 23 -10.25 10.41 16.92
C ASN A 23 -8.75 10.08 17.07
N ALA A 24 -8.31 9.54 18.21
CA ALA A 24 -6.91 9.22 18.44
C ALA A 24 -6.50 7.94 17.66
N PRO A 25 -5.50 7.99 16.76
CA PRO A 25 -5.03 6.80 16.05
C PRO A 25 -4.32 5.78 16.94
N LEU A 26 -3.74 6.25 18.05
CA LEU A 26 -3.07 5.44 19.05
C LEU A 26 -3.75 5.61 20.40
N LEU A 27 -3.94 4.48 21.08
CA LEU A 27 -4.65 4.41 22.35
C LEU A 27 -3.79 3.71 23.39
N SER A 28 -3.88 4.17 24.63
CA SER A 28 -3.27 3.47 25.77
C SER A 28 -4.20 2.37 26.28
N GLY A 29 -3.62 1.35 26.90
CA GLY A 29 -4.39 0.26 27.52
C GLY A 29 -5.52 0.72 28.47
N PRO A 30 -5.29 1.69 29.38
CA PRO A 30 -6.35 2.20 30.24
C PRO A 30 -7.53 2.80 29.47
N VAL A 31 -7.26 3.54 28.38
CA VAL A 31 -8.30 4.12 27.52
C VAL A 31 -9.12 3.01 26.87
N VAL A 32 -8.46 1.99 26.32
CA VAL A 32 -9.16 0.83 25.72
C VAL A 32 -10.04 0.12 26.74
N VAL A 33 -9.54 -0.15 27.95
CA VAL A 33 -10.33 -0.84 28.99
C VAL A 33 -11.58 -0.04 29.37
N GLN A 34 -11.45 1.29 29.48
CA GLN A 34 -12.56 2.14 29.86
C GLN A 34 -13.57 2.37 28.72
N ARG A 35 -13.09 2.40 27.46
CA ARG A 35 -13.84 2.91 26.30
C ARG A 35 -14.10 1.91 25.17
N ALA A 36 -13.75 0.64 25.34
CA ALA A 36 -13.95 -0.38 24.30
C ALA A 36 -15.43 -0.60 23.90
N ASN A 37 -16.38 -0.25 24.77
CA ASN A 37 -17.80 -0.50 24.55
C ASN A 37 -18.60 0.76 24.14
N ASP A 38 -17.97 1.93 24.08
CA ASP A 38 -18.61 3.19 23.70
C ASP A 38 -17.88 3.90 22.55
N LEU A 39 -16.64 4.35 22.75
CA LEU A 39 -15.92 5.24 21.84
C LEU A 39 -14.88 4.53 20.97
N VAL A 40 -14.44 3.33 21.36
CA VAL A 40 -13.41 2.59 20.65
C VAL A 40 -13.92 1.17 20.35
N PRO A 41 -14.84 1.02 19.37
CA PRO A 41 -15.43 -0.27 19.05
C PRO A 41 -14.42 -1.25 18.45
N GLN A 42 -13.33 -0.75 17.86
CA GLN A 42 -12.30 -1.59 17.25
C GLN A 42 -10.89 -1.08 17.56
N PHE A 43 -10.00 -1.98 17.92
CA PHE A 43 -8.62 -1.69 18.24
C PHE A 43 -7.76 -2.95 18.11
N GLY A 44 -6.47 -2.75 17.83
CA GLY A 44 -5.50 -3.85 17.76
C GLY A 44 -4.20 -3.51 18.46
N TYR A 45 -3.53 -4.49 19.06
CA TYR A 45 -2.32 -4.30 19.82
C TYR A 45 -1.13 -3.95 18.92
N ILE A 46 -0.33 -2.95 19.29
CA ILE A 46 0.92 -2.61 18.59
C ILE A 46 2.13 -3.09 19.38
N GLY A 47 2.14 -2.86 20.70
CA GLY A 47 3.31 -3.08 21.51
C GLY A 47 3.19 -2.50 22.91
N ASN A 48 4.31 -2.48 23.62
CA ASN A 48 4.41 -1.99 24.98
C ASN A 48 5.64 -1.09 25.16
N TYR A 49 5.52 -0.11 26.07
CA TYR A 49 6.64 0.71 26.53
C TYR A 49 6.63 0.77 28.06
N PRO A 50 7.79 0.89 28.74
CA PRO A 50 7.82 1.06 30.18
C PRO A 50 7.32 2.45 30.59
N ASP A 51 6.45 2.53 31.61
CA ASP A 51 6.18 3.78 32.32
C ASP A 51 7.36 4.19 33.22
N GLU A 52 7.26 5.34 33.88
CA GLU A 52 8.27 5.84 34.82
C GLU A 52 8.54 4.88 36.00
N ALA A 53 7.57 4.00 36.32
CA ALA A 53 7.70 2.97 37.34
C ALA A 53 8.19 1.62 36.77
N GLY A 54 8.58 1.57 35.49
CA GLY A 54 9.03 0.37 34.80
C GLY A 54 7.92 -0.64 34.45
N ARG A 55 6.64 -0.27 34.61
CA ARG A 55 5.50 -1.13 34.25
C ARG A 55 5.22 -1.00 32.76
N GLY A 56 4.97 -2.13 32.09
CA GLY A 56 4.65 -2.14 30.67
C GLY A 56 3.27 -1.53 30.37
N VAL A 57 3.25 -0.37 29.74
CA VAL A 57 2.04 0.26 29.19
C VAL A 57 1.80 -0.28 27.79
N LYS A 58 0.62 -0.84 27.57
CA LYS A 58 0.20 -1.35 26.26
C LYS A 58 -0.30 -0.20 25.36
N VAL A 59 0.09 -0.26 24.09
CA VAL A 59 -0.35 0.66 23.04
C VAL A 59 -1.17 -0.11 22.02
N PHE A 60 -2.28 0.48 21.63
CA PHE A 60 -3.22 -0.05 20.67
C PHE A 60 -3.41 0.91 19.50
N HIS A 61 -3.63 0.34 18.32
CA HIS A 61 -4.04 0.99 17.11
C HIS A 61 -5.56 1.14 17.08
N ASN A 62 -6.08 2.36 16.94
CA ASN A 62 -7.49 2.60 16.67
C ASN A 62 -7.75 2.50 15.17
N THR A 63 -8.41 1.43 14.73
CA THR A 63 -8.67 1.18 13.31
C THR A 63 -9.93 1.89 12.78
N ASN A 64 -10.63 2.66 13.62
CA ASN A 64 -11.85 3.37 13.23
C ASN A 64 -11.60 4.77 12.68
N VAL A 65 -10.38 5.28 12.83
CA VAL A 65 -10.05 6.66 12.48
C VAL A 65 -9.15 6.70 11.25
N PRO A 66 -9.35 7.65 10.34
CA PRO A 66 -8.40 7.88 9.26
C PRO A 66 -7.13 8.52 9.82
N PHE A 67 -5.98 7.98 9.44
CA PHE A 67 -4.68 8.54 9.79
C PHE A 67 -3.66 8.26 8.69
N SER A 68 -2.57 9.02 8.72
CA SER A 68 -1.38 8.79 7.92
C SER A 68 -0.22 8.45 8.84
N THR A 69 0.61 7.49 8.47
CA THR A 69 1.82 7.15 9.22
C THR A 69 3.01 7.05 8.29
N PHE A 70 4.11 7.66 8.72
CA PHE A 70 5.42 7.51 8.09
C PHE A 70 6.33 6.72 9.01
N ILE A 71 6.86 5.59 8.53
CA ILE A 71 7.72 4.70 9.32
C ILE A 71 9.14 4.77 8.76
N CYS A 72 10.05 5.31 9.55
CA CYS A 72 11.47 5.44 9.21
C CYS A 72 12.36 4.85 10.32
N GLY A 73 13.63 4.61 9.99
CA GLY A 73 14.57 3.99 10.91
C GLY A 73 15.66 3.19 10.21
N VAL A 74 16.70 2.83 10.95
CA VAL A 74 17.86 2.07 10.46
C VAL A 74 17.49 0.64 10.06
N GLN A 75 18.35 -0.04 9.31
CA GLN A 75 18.15 -1.46 8.99
C GLN A 75 18.00 -2.28 10.29
N GLY A 76 17.03 -3.19 10.33
CA GLY A 76 16.75 -3.99 11.54
C GLY A 76 15.94 -3.29 12.63
N SER A 77 15.57 -2.01 12.48
CA SER A 77 14.81 -1.27 13.51
C SER A 77 13.33 -1.65 13.65
N GLY A 78 12.88 -2.74 13.03
CA GLY A 78 11.49 -3.20 13.10
C GLY A 78 10.48 -2.47 12.21
N LYS A 79 10.91 -1.65 11.23
CA LYS A 79 9.98 -0.92 10.33
C LYS A 79 8.92 -1.82 9.69
N SER A 80 9.37 -2.89 9.02
CA SER A 80 8.47 -3.87 8.38
C SER A 80 7.56 -4.56 9.38
N HIS A 81 8.06 -4.81 10.60
CA HIS A 81 7.27 -5.40 11.68
C HIS A 81 6.15 -4.46 12.12
N THR A 82 6.44 -3.18 12.35
CA THR A 82 5.41 -2.17 12.68
C THR A 82 4.36 -2.05 11.58
N THR A 83 4.78 -2.02 10.31
CA THR A 83 3.84 -2.01 9.17
C THR A 83 2.96 -3.26 9.15
N ALA A 84 3.55 -4.44 9.38
CA ALA A 84 2.80 -5.69 9.46
C ALA A 84 1.79 -5.68 10.60
N CYS A 85 2.17 -5.27 11.82
CA CYS A 85 1.25 -5.14 12.95
C CYS A 85 0.08 -4.19 12.65
N MET A 86 0.35 -3.05 12.00
CA MET A 86 -0.73 -2.13 11.59
C MET A 86 -1.70 -2.76 10.59
N LEU A 87 -1.18 -3.51 9.61
CA LEU A 87 -1.99 -4.25 8.64
C LEU A 87 -2.76 -5.41 9.31
N GLU A 88 -2.13 -6.18 10.19
CA GLU A 88 -2.77 -7.27 10.95
C GLU A 88 -3.96 -6.75 11.75
N ASN A 89 -3.77 -5.64 12.46
CA ASN A 89 -4.82 -5.00 13.25
C ASN A 89 -6.01 -4.53 12.41
N ALA A 90 -5.80 -4.18 11.14
CA ALA A 90 -6.85 -3.72 10.24
C ALA A 90 -7.50 -4.85 9.43
N LEU A 91 -6.82 -5.98 9.22
CA LEU A 91 -7.22 -7.01 8.26
C LEU A 91 -7.62 -8.36 8.91
N ILE A 92 -7.12 -8.66 10.11
CA ILE A 92 -7.26 -9.98 10.73
C ILE A 92 -8.14 -9.88 11.99
N PRO A 93 -9.40 -10.35 11.94
CA PRO A 93 -10.29 -10.35 13.10
C PRO A 93 -9.92 -11.48 14.07
N TYR A 94 -8.87 -11.28 14.86
CA TYR A 94 -8.35 -12.27 15.80
C TYR A 94 -8.32 -11.72 17.23
N LYS A 95 -9.02 -12.39 18.14
CA LYS A 95 -9.28 -11.91 19.52
C LYS A 95 -8.02 -11.65 20.34
N GLN A 96 -6.91 -12.31 20.02
CA GLN A 96 -5.63 -12.09 20.73
C GLN A 96 -4.90 -10.82 20.26
N LEU A 97 -5.21 -10.32 19.05
CA LEU A 97 -4.69 -9.03 18.57
C LEU A 97 -5.51 -7.87 19.14
N GLY A 98 -6.82 -8.05 19.27
CA GLY A 98 -7.72 -7.03 19.80
C GLY A 98 -9.17 -7.29 19.40
N ARG A 99 -9.95 -6.21 19.24
CA ARG A 99 -11.34 -6.24 18.76
C ARG A 99 -11.38 -5.65 17.36
N LEU A 100 -11.74 -6.46 16.37
CA LEU A 100 -11.94 -6.01 14.99
C LEU A 100 -13.24 -6.64 14.48
N GLU A 101 -14.28 -5.82 14.35
CA GLU A 101 -15.64 -6.23 13.97
C GLU A 101 -15.86 -6.12 12.46
N ALA A 102 -15.27 -5.09 11.84
CA ALA A 102 -15.33 -4.78 10.42
C ALA A 102 -13.90 -4.67 9.85
N PRO A 103 -13.29 -5.80 9.45
CA PRO A 103 -11.99 -5.80 8.79
C PRO A 103 -11.99 -4.94 7.53
N ALA A 104 -10.94 -4.13 7.37
CA ALA A 104 -10.76 -3.28 6.20
C ALA A 104 -10.23 -4.06 4.99
N CYS A 105 -10.15 -3.38 3.85
CA CYS A 105 -9.36 -3.82 2.70
C CYS A 105 -8.09 -2.96 2.64
N ALA A 106 -6.95 -3.58 2.34
CA ALA A 106 -5.68 -2.87 2.15
C ALA A 106 -5.21 -2.96 0.71
N MET A 107 -4.67 -1.86 0.20
CA MET A 107 -3.92 -1.79 -1.05
C MET A 107 -2.48 -1.45 -0.72
N VAL A 108 -1.54 -2.30 -1.14
CA VAL A 108 -0.12 -2.15 -0.83
C VAL A 108 0.66 -1.99 -2.13
N PHE A 109 1.28 -0.83 -2.31
CA PHE A 109 2.27 -0.61 -3.35
C PHE A 109 3.65 -0.90 -2.77
N SER A 110 4.30 -1.94 -3.27
CA SER A 110 5.60 -2.37 -2.80
C SER A 110 6.66 -2.12 -3.87
N TYR A 111 7.61 -1.25 -3.57
CA TYR A 111 8.78 -1.02 -4.40
C TYR A 111 9.96 -1.87 -3.96
N GLY A 112 10.69 -2.47 -4.90
CA GLY A 112 12.00 -3.07 -4.65
C GLY A 112 12.68 -3.51 -5.93
N SER A 113 13.99 -3.69 -5.83
CA SER A 113 14.81 -4.10 -6.96
C SER A 113 14.65 -5.60 -7.25
N TRP A 114 14.53 -5.93 -8.53
CA TRP A 114 14.72 -7.29 -9.03
C TRP A 114 16.12 -7.38 -9.63
N SER A 115 17.07 -7.93 -8.88
CA SER A 115 18.46 -8.14 -9.29
C SER A 115 18.62 -9.43 -10.12
N THR A 116 19.79 -9.62 -10.73
CA THR A 116 20.10 -10.79 -11.56
C THR A 116 19.78 -12.10 -10.83
N GLY A 117 18.85 -12.86 -11.40
CA GLY A 117 18.39 -14.16 -10.87
C GLY A 117 17.47 -14.09 -9.65
N GLY A 118 16.95 -12.92 -9.27
CA GLY A 118 16.08 -12.76 -8.09
C GLY A 118 16.84 -12.77 -6.76
N SER A 119 18.17 -12.58 -6.78
CA SER A 119 19.01 -12.61 -5.57
C SER A 119 18.66 -11.45 -4.61
N GLY A 120 18.05 -11.78 -3.47
CA GLY A 120 17.56 -10.79 -2.50
C GLY A 120 16.12 -10.33 -2.75
N PHE A 121 15.42 -10.90 -3.75
CA PHE A 121 13.97 -10.78 -3.81
C PHE A 121 13.32 -11.61 -2.71
N SER A 122 12.39 -10.99 -1.99
CA SER A 122 11.59 -11.67 -0.97
C SER A 122 10.11 -11.35 -1.16
N VAL A 123 9.28 -12.34 -0.88
CA VAL A 123 7.84 -12.17 -0.74
C VAL A 123 7.59 -11.12 0.33
N ARG A 124 6.76 -10.13 0.01
CA ARG A 124 6.54 -8.99 0.91
C ARG A 124 5.77 -9.39 2.15
N GLU A 125 5.98 -8.62 3.21
CA GLU A 125 5.43 -8.86 4.55
C GLU A 125 3.89 -8.83 4.53
N ALA A 126 3.30 -7.96 3.71
CA ALA A 126 1.85 -7.94 3.50
C ALA A 126 1.30 -9.28 2.99
N VAL A 127 2.08 -10.01 2.18
CA VAL A 127 1.70 -11.33 1.66
C VAL A 127 1.90 -12.42 2.71
N HIS A 128 2.89 -12.28 3.59
CA HIS A 128 3.08 -13.20 4.72
C HIS A 128 1.85 -13.25 5.65
N LEU A 129 1.02 -12.21 5.68
CA LEU A 129 -0.24 -12.19 6.43
C LEU A 129 -1.27 -13.22 5.96
N ALA A 130 -1.08 -13.85 4.79
CA ALA A 130 -1.89 -14.97 4.36
C ALA A 130 -1.54 -16.29 5.08
N HIS A 131 -0.40 -16.35 5.77
CA HIS A 131 0.00 -17.49 6.57
C HIS A 131 -0.44 -17.33 8.03
N ALA A 132 -1.08 -18.35 8.57
CA ALA A 132 -1.25 -18.51 10.00
C ALA A 132 -0.18 -19.46 10.54
N LYS A 133 0.37 -19.15 11.71
CA LYS A 133 1.17 -20.13 12.47
C LYS A 133 0.25 -21.25 12.99
N HIS A 134 0.80 -22.45 13.13
CA HIS A 134 0.07 -23.59 13.68
C HIS A 134 -0.51 -23.32 15.09
N GLU A 135 0.22 -22.54 15.89
CA GLU A 135 -0.18 -22.12 17.24
C GLU A 135 -1.38 -21.16 17.26
N PHE A 136 -1.62 -20.43 16.17
CA PHE A 136 -2.65 -19.40 16.07
C PHE A 136 -3.53 -19.64 14.83
N PRO A 137 -4.28 -20.76 14.80
CA PRO A 137 -5.15 -21.07 13.68
C PRO A 137 -6.18 -19.95 13.51
N GLY A 138 -6.22 -19.36 12.31
CA GLY A 138 -7.13 -18.25 11.99
C GLY A 138 -6.51 -16.86 12.06
N GLN A 139 -5.28 -16.70 12.55
CA GLN A 139 -4.52 -15.45 12.41
C GLN A 139 -3.98 -15.31 10.98
N LYS A 140 -4.88 -15.15 10.01
CA LYS A 140 -4.52 -14.92 8.60
C LYS A 140 -5.54 -14.06 7.90
N VAL A 141 -5.08 -13.33 6.89
CA VAL A 141 -5.94 -12.62 5.94
C VAL A 141 -6.71 -13.63 5.11
N ARG A 142 -8.01 -13.34 4.91
CA ARG A 142 -8.93 -14.24 4.18
C ARG A 142 -8.48 -14.47 2.74
N ARG A 143 -8.07 -13.42 2.04
CA ARG A 143 -7.68 -13.47 0.63
C ARG A 143 -6.71 -12.33 0.31
N ILE A 144 -5.61 -12.66 -0.35
CA ILE A 144 -4.65 -11.69 -0.88
C ILE A 144 -4.62 -11.83 -2.40
N THR A 145 -4.67 -10.71 -3.12
CA THR A 145 -4.45 -10.68 -4.58
C THR A 145 -3.16 -9.92 -4.85
N VAL A 146 -2.17 -10.61 -5.42
CA VAL A 146 -0.88 -10.02 -5.78
C VAL A 146 -0.89 -9.71 -7.27
N LEU A 147 -0.64 -8.44 -7.59
CA LEU A 147 -0.53 -7.95 -8.96
C LEU A 147 0.96 -7.92 -9.33
N VAL A 148 1.36 -8.74 -10.31
CA VAL A 148 2.76 -8.87 -10.75
C VAL A 148 2.91 -8.44 -12.20
N SER A 149 4.11 -8.03 -12.62
CA SER A 149 4.36 -7.75 -14.04
C SER A 149 3.98 -8.95 -14.92
N ALA A 150 3.32 -8.69 -16.04
CA ALA A 150 2.91 -9.73 -16.97
C ALA A 150 4.11 -10.48 -17.59
N ASP A 151 5.25 -9.78 -17.71
CA ASP A 151 6.43 -10.25 -18.45
C ASP A 151 7.51 -10.84 -17.55
N ASN A 152 7.35 -10.74 -16.22
CA ASN A 152 8.30 -11.31 -15.25
C ASN A 152 7.70 -12.55 -14.56
N GLY A 153 7.78 -13.69 -15.24
CA GLY A 153 7.32 -14.98 -14.72
C GLY A 153 8.06 -15.44 -13.47
N ALA A 154 9.30 -15.00 -13.24
CA ALA A 154 10.07 -15.38 -12.06
C ALA A 154 9.49 -14.77 -10.77
N ILE A 155 9.11 -13.48 -10.80
CA ILE A 155 8.40 -12.83 -9.68
C ILE A 155 7.09 -13.56 -9.39
N ARG A 156 6.37 -13.92 -10.44
CA ARG A 156 5.09 -14.64 -10.32
C ARG A 156 5.27 -15.96 -9.55
N SER A 157 6.26 -16.77 -9.93
CA SER A 157 6.55 -18.05 -9.27
C SER A 157 6.88 -17.88 -7.78
N CYS A 158 7.51 -16.78 -7.37
CA CYS A 158 7.79 -16.52 -5.95
C CYS A 158 6.53 -16.37 -5.08
N TYR A 159 5.38 -16.05 -5.67
CA TYR A 159 4.11 -15.84 -4.96
C TYR A 159 3.10 -16.99 -5.11
N GLU A 160 3.31 -17.91 -6.04
CA GLU A 160 2.36 -19.00 -6.35
C GLU A 160 2.51 -20.22 -5.43
N ASP A 161 3.62 -20.35 -4.71
CA ASP A 161 3.97 -21.52 -3.88
C ASP A 161 4.59 -21.03 -2.55
N PRO A 162 4.11 -21.39 -1.32
CA PRO A 162 3.08 -22.36 -0.91
C PRO A 162 1.84 -21.71 -0.24
N ILE A 163 1.41 -20.51 -0.67
CA ILE A 163 0.45 -19.70 0.13
C ILE A 163 -1.01 -19.94 -0.29
N CYS A 164 -1.71 -20.81 0.43
CA CYS A 164 -3.09 -21.25 0.14
C CYS A 164 -4.16 -20.13 -0.03
N ASN A 165 -3.88 -18.89 0.39
CA ASN A 165 -4.80 -17.76 0.34
C ASN A 165 -4.34 -16.62 -0.60
N VAL A 166 -3.34 -16.86 -1.45
CA VAL A 166 -2.78 -15.87 -2.38
C VAL A 166 -3.21 -16.19 -3.80
N ARG A 167 -3.78 -15.18 -4.47
CA ARG A 167 -4.06 -15.22 -5.91
C ARG A 167 -3.10 -14.28 -6.61
N VAL A 168 -2.25 -14.82 -7.48
CA VAL A 168 -1.33 -14.02 -8.30
C VAL A 168 -1.99 -13.75 -9.65
N VAL A 169 -2.04 -12.48 -10.06
CA VAL A 169 -2.52 -12.10 -11.39
C VAL A 169 -1.62 -11.08 -12.07
N PRO A 170 -1.55 -11.10 -13.40
CA PRO A 170 -0.86 -10.05 -14.15
C PRO A 170 -1.48 -8.69 -13.86
N PHE A 171 -0.64 -7.72 -13.51
CA PHE A 171 -0.99 -6.31 -13.48
C PHE A 171 -1.12 -5.81 -14.90
N LYS A 172 -2.34 -5.50 -15.32
CA LYS A 172 -2.64 -4.92 -16.62
C LYS A 172 -3.44 -3.64 -16.41
N LEU A 173 -3.05 -2.60 -17.14
CA LEU A 173 -3.82 -1.36 -17.17
C LEU A 173 -4.98 -1.53 -18.14
N ASN A 174 -6.13 -0.98 -17.77
CA ASN A 174 -7.25 -0.89 -18.69
C ASN A 174 -6.92 0.15 -19.76
N ALA A 175 -6.75 -0.26 -21.01
CA ALA A 175 -6.44 0.63 -22.13
C ALA A 175 -7.41 1.82 -22.24
N ARG A 176 -8.69 1.63 -21.88
CA ARG A 176 -9.69 2.71 -21.89
C ARG A 176 -9.47 3.76 -20.81
N ALA A 177 -8.71 3.46 -19.78
CA ALA A 177 -8.36 4.41 -18.72
C ALA A 177 -7.06 5.17 -19.03
N LEU A 178 -6.39 4.86 -20.13
CA LEU A 178 -5.16 5.54 -20.53
C LEU A 178 -5.51 6.78 -21.34
N ASP A 179 -5.25 7.95 -20.79
CA ASP A 179 -5.23 9.20 -21.56
C ASP A 179 -3.80 9.55 -21.99
N ILE A 180 -3.63 10.65 -22.72
CA ILE A 180 -2.30 11.09 -23.18
C ILE A 180 -1.37 11.36 -21.99
N THR A 181 -1.88 11.89 -20.88
CA THR A 181 -1.09 12.23 -19.69
C THR A 181 -0.57 10.98 -19.01
N ALA A 182 -1.42 9.97 -18.82
CA ALA A 182 -1.08 8.67 -18.28
C ALA A 182 -0.08 7.94 -19.19
N MET A 183 -0.29 7.98 -20.51
CA MET A 183 0.66 7.40 -21.47
C MET A 183 2.04 8.07 -21.37
N ARG A 184 2.10 9.40 -21.31
CA ARG A 184 3.37 10.13 -21.15
C ARG A 184 4.08 9.76 -19.85
N ALA A 185 3.35 9.68 -18.75
CA ALA A 185 3.91 9.27 -17.46
C ALA A 185 4.46 7.84 -17.50
N LEU A 186 3.74 6.90 -18.13
CA LEU A 186 4.16 5.50 -18.26
C LEU A 186 5.38 5.32 -19.17
N MET A 187 5.52 6.14 -20.21
CA MET A 187 6.68 6.13 -21.10
C MET A 187 7.96 6.70 -20.44
N GLY A 188 7.88 7.15 -19.18
CA GLY A 188 9.04 7.72 -18.48
C GLY A 188 9.56 9.01 -19.13
N VAL A 189 8.75 9.66 -19.96
CA VAL A 189 9.10 10.93 -20.61
C VAL A 189 8.96 12.03 -19.56
N GLY A 190 10.03 12.28 -18.82
CA GLY A 190 10.13 13.46 -17.97
C GLY A 190 10.24 14.75 -18.82
N ASP A 191 10.01 15.91 -18.20
CA ASP A 191 10.09 17.22 -18.86
C ASP A 191 11.49 17.59 -19.40
N LYS A 192 12.50 16.75 -19.13
CA LYS A 192 13.88 16.98 -19.56
C LYS A 192 14.08 16.41 -20.96
N SER A 193 13.90 17.28 -21.95
CA SER A 193 14.26 17.11 -23.37
C SER A 193 13.66 15.86 -24.04
N PRO A 194 12.50 15.97 -24.72
CA PRO A 194 11.99 14.86 -25.52
C PRO A 194 13.03 14.50 -26.58
N THR A 195 13.49 13.25 -26.55
CA THR A 195 14.27 12.67 -27.64
C THR A 195 13.45 12.76 -28.93
N LEU A 196 14.10 13.00 -30.08
CA LEU A 196 13.40 13.33 -31.35
C LEU A 196 12.28 12.34 -31.73
N TYR A 197 12.41 11.06 -31.36
CA TYR A 197 11.37 10.06 -31.60
C TYR A 197 10.10 10.28 -30.76
N MET A 198 10.22 10.84 -29.54
CA MET A 198 9.06 11.17 -28.71
C MET A 198 8.20 12.27 -29.34
N GLY A 199 8.79 13.18 -30.13
CA GLY A 199 8.01 14.12 -30.94
C GLY A 199 7.06 13.41 -31.90
N GLN A 200 7.50 12.33 -32.54
CA GLN A 200 6.68 11.54 -33.45
C GLN A 200 5.59 10.74 -32.70
N VAL A 201 5.96 10.12 -31.58
CA VAL A 201 5.01 9.38 -30.72
C VAL A 201 3.93 10.30 -30.16
N GLU A 202 4.29 11.52 -29.74
CA GLU A 202 3.35 12.53 -29.28
C GLU A 202 2.41 13.02 -30.38
N MET A 203 2.91 13.17 -31.61
CA MET A 203 2.04 13.50 -32.75
C MET A 203 0.98 12.42 -32.98
N VAL A 204 1.37 11.14 -32.89
CA VAL A 204 0.43 10.02 -32.98
C VAL A 204 -0.61 10.07 -31.86
N LEU A 205 -0.17 10.26 -30.60
CA LEU A 205 -1.07 10.37 -29.45
C LEU A 205 -2.08 11.51 -29.61
N ARG A 206 -1.62 12.71 -30.01
CA ARG A 206 -2.48 13.88 -30.23
C ARG A 206 -3.48 13.64 -31.37
N ARG A 207 -3.05 13.02 -32.47
CA ARG A 207 -3.90 12.73 -33.63
C ARG A 207 -5.01 11.73 -33.29
N ILE A 208 -4.69 10.67 -32.54
CA ILE A 208 -5.70 9.69 -32.11
C ILE A 208 -6.69 10.35 -31.16
N SER A 209 -6.21 11.16 -30.22
CA SER A 209 -7.07 11.89 -29.29
C SER A 209 -7.98 12.91 -29.98
N SER A 210 -7.49 13.64 -30.99
CA SER A 210 -8.31 14.62 -31.72
C SER A 210 -9.38 13.99 -32.61
N THR A 211 -9.20 12.72 -32.99
CA THR A 211 -10.16 11.96 -33.81
C THR A 211 -11.17 11.20 -32.94
N SER A 212 -10.85 11.00 -31.66
CA SER A 212 -11.70 10.29 -30.71
C SER A 212 -12.90 11.14 -30.31
N LYS A 213 -14.12 10.59 -30.46
CA LYS A 213 -15.37 11.29 -30.11
C LYS A 213 -15.67 11.30 -28.62
N ASP A 214 -15.15 10.31 -27.89
CA ASP A 214 -15.36 10.11 -26.46
C ASP A 214 -14.13 10.51 -25.61
N GLY A 215 -13.07 11.02 -26.25
CA GLY A 215 -11.82 11.41 -25.59
C GLY A 215 -10.98 10.23 -25.11
N LEU A 216 -11.41 8.99 -25.38
CA LEU A 216 -10.69 7.78 -25.00
C LEU A 216 -9.57 7.49 -26.01
N LEU A 217 -8.42 7.03 -25.51
CA LEU A 217 -7.34 6.57 -26.36
C LEU A 217 -7.61 5.14 -26.82
N ASP A 218 -7.65 4.92 -28.14
CA ASP A 218 -7.55 3.58 -28.69
C ASP A 218 -6.09 3.13 -28.68
N TYR A 219 -5.71 2.39 -27.64
CA TYR A 219 -4.36 1.86 -27.47
C TYR A 219 -3.93 0.94 -28.62
N ASN A 220 -4.86 0.15 -29.20
CA ASN A 220 -4.51 -0.75 -30.31
C ASN A 220 -4.22 0.05 -31.58
N LEU A 221 -5.00 1.12 -31.83
CA LEU A 221 -4.72 2.05 -32.91
C LEU A 221 -3.38 2.76 -32.68
N PHE A 222 -3.10 3.20 -31.45
CA PHE A 222 -1.83 3.81 -31.08
C PHE A 222 -0.64 2.90 -31.40
N ILE A 223 -0.66 1.65 -30.94
CA ILE A 223 0.41 0.68 -31.24
C ILE A 223 0.56 0.45 -32.75
N ARG A 224 -0.54 0.40 -33.51
CA ARG A 224 -0.49 0.25 -34.98
C ARG A 224 0.15 1.46 -35.67
N GLU A 225 -0.16 2.67 -35.23
CA GLU A 225 0.39 3.89 -35.82
C GLU A 225 1.86 4.10 -35.43
N VAL A 226 2.25 3.78 -34.18
CA VAL A 226 3.65 3.82 -33.75
C VAL A 226 4.50 2.83 -34.55
N LYS A 227 3.99 1.62 -34.83
CA LYS A 227 4.69 0.63 -35.68
C LYS A 227 4.90 1.08 -37.13
N LYS A 228 4.18 2.09 -37.61
CA LYS A 228 4.38 2.68 -38.95
C LYS A 228 5.44 3.78 -38.95
N LEU A 229 5.86 4.25 -37.78
CA LEU A 229 6.94 5.23 -37.68
C LEU A 229 8.26 4.52 -38.03
N ASP A 230 9.08 5.17 -38.86
CA ASP A 230 10.40 4.68 -39.25
C ASP A 230 11.41 4.99 -38.11
N LEU A 231 11.23 4.31 -36.99
CA LEU A 231 12.05 4.47 -35.80
C LEU A 231 13.34 3.67 -35.94
N SER A 232 14.47 4.27 -35.56
CA SER A 232 15.74 3.53 -35.50
C SER A 232 15.65 2.36 -34.50
N ARG A 233 16.54 1.38 -34.64
CA ARG A 233 16.55 0.20 -33.77
C ARG A 233 16.69 0.57 -32.28
N GLU A 234 17.45 1.61 -31.95
CA GLU A 234 17.57 2.13 -30.58
C GLU A 234 16.29 2.81 -30.10
N GLN A 235 15.54 3.46 -31.01
CA GLN A 235 14.29 4.16 -30.69
C GLN A 235 13.12 3.18 -30.51
N ALA A 236 13.08 2.10 -31.29
CA ALA A 236 12.08 1.03 -31.15
C ALA A 236 12.27 0.26 -29.83
N GLN A 237 13.51 -0.01 -29.42
CA GLN A 237 13.82 -0.66 -28.14
C GLN A 237 13.38 0.16 -26.91
N ALA A 238 13.21 1.48 -27.04
CA ALA A 238 12.72 2.31 -25.96
C ALA A 238 11.17 2.29 -25.81
N LEU A 239 10.47 1.67 -26.75
CA LEU A 239 9.00 1.61 -26.82
C LEU A 239 8.44 0.18 -26.64
N ASP A 240 9.30 -0.85 -26.70
CA ASP A 240 9.02 -2.26 -26.38
C ASP A 240 9.20 -2.54 -24.88
#